data_AF-A0A7M1B2T6-F1
#
_entry.id   AF-A0A7M1B2T6-F1
#
_cell.length_a   1.000
_cell.length_b   1.000
_cell.length_c   1.000
_cell.angle_alpha   90.00
_cell.angle_beta   90.00
_cell.angle_gamma   90.00
#
_symmetry.space_group_name_H-M   'P 1'
#
loop_
_entity.id
_entity.type
_entity.pdbx_description
1 polymer ?
#
loop_
_entity_poly.entity_id
_entity_poly.type
_entity_poly.pdbx_seq_one_letter_code
_entity_poly.pdbx_strand_id
1 'polypeptide(L)'
;MKKIIISTISILLSTLLFNACSTAKISSEDVKTAGFIYFKHEIPLKKVHTLIREAGEKNGWRITEFKENMLIGEKEENGKMKAVTITFAKNYFNISPKDADLQEAIQKELQE
;
A
#
# COMPACT_ATOMS: atom_id res chain seq x y z
N MET A 1 38.21 50.90 -36.57
CA MET A 1 37.31 50.22 -35.62
C MET A 1 37.81 48.80 -35.40
N LYS A 2 38.37 48.55 -34.21
CA LYS A 2 39.14 47.38 -33.74
C LYS A 2 38.80 47.37 -32.23
N LYS A 3 38.40 46.31 -31.52
CA LYS A 3 38.51 44.86 -31.65
C LYS A 3 37.33 44.21 -30.89
N ILE A 4 36.96 43.01 -31.33
CA ILE A 4 36.19 42.02 -30.57
C ILE A 4 37.13 41.44 -29.51
N ILE A 5 36.72 41.43 -28.23
CA ILE A 5 37.11 40.39 -27.25
C ILE A 5 35.94 40.22 -26.27
N ILE A 6 35.07 39.23 -26.54
CA ILE A 6 34.14 38.66 -25.56
C ILE A 6 34.82 37.38 -25.07
N SER A 7 35.17 37.30 -23.78
CA SER A 7 35.02 36.07 -22.98
C SER A 7 35.48 36.35 -21.55
N THR A 8 34.56 36.81 -20.70
CA THR A 8 34.77 36.78 -19.25
C THR A 8 34.39 35.40 -18.71
N ILE A 9 35.44 34.61 -18.54
CA ILE A 9 35.70 33.67 -17.44
C ILE A 9 34.83 33.92 -16.18
N SER A 10 34.09 32.89 -15.76
CA SER A 10 34.33 32.18 -14.48
C SER A 10 33.13 31.31 -14.11
N ILE A 11 33.30 30.00 -14.26
CA ILE A 11 32.51 28.96 -13.59
C ILE A 11 33.00 28.92 -12.14
N LEU A 12 32.15 29.19 -11.16
CA LEU A 12 32.30 28.78 -9.76
C LEU A 12 30.89 28.73 -9.15
N LEU A 13 30.27 27.55 -9.13
CA LEU A 13 30.36 26.57 -8.04
C LEU A 13 29.27 26.83 -6.98
N SER A 14 28.11 26.27 -7.28
CA SER A 14 27.28 25.45 -6.40
C SER A 14 27.46 25.63 -4.90
N THR A 15 26.73 26.55 -4.28
CA THR A 15 26.35 26.41 -2.87
C THR A 15 24.96 26.97 -2.65
N LEU A 16 24.01 26.07 -2.46
CA LEU A 16 22.96 26.13 -1.42
C LEU A 16 22.22 24.78 -1.52
N LEU A 17 22.92 23.72 -1.12
CA LEU A 17 22.28 22.43 -0.85
C LEU A 17 21.31 22.63 0.31
N PHE A 18 20.08 22.18 0.06
CA PHE A 18 18.92 22.20 0.92
C PHE A 18 19.23 21.70 2.34
N ASN A 19 19.43 22.62 3.29
CA ASN A 19 19.26 22.32 4.71
C ASN A 19 17.76 22.34 5.05
N ALA A 20 17.07 21.31 4.61
CA ALA A 20 15.80 20.91 5.18
C ALA A 20 15.89 19.43 5.55
N CYS A 21 16.85 19.11 6.42
CA CYS A 21 16.75 17.93 7.26
C CYS A 21 15.65 18.25 8.29
N SER A 22 14.38 18.25 7.85
CA SER A 22 13.32 18.03 8.82
C SER A 22 13.55 16.61 9.29
N THR A 23 14.07 16.47 10.50
CA THR A 23 13.89 15.25 11.27
C THR A 23 12.39 15.03 11.24
N ALA A 24 11.94 14.10 10.38
CA ALA A 24 10.64 13.51 10.54
C ALA A 24 10.66 13.00 11.96
N LYS A 25 10.03 13.75 12.87
CA LYS A 25 9.61 13.21 14.14
C LYS A 25 8.75 12.04 13.70
N ILE A 26 9.31 10.85 13.79
CA ILE A 26 8.55 9.62 13.83
C ILE A 26 7.67 9.88 15.05
N SER A 27 6.47 10.41 14.82
CA SER A 27 5.45 10.37 15.85
C SER A 27 5.36 8.88 16.13
N SER A 28 5.59 8.52 17.39
CA SER A 28 5.27 7.21 17.91
C SER A 28 3.74 7.06 17.97
N GLU A 29 3.04 7.50 16.91
CA GLU A 29 1.63 7.22 16.70
C GLU A 29 1.57 5.80 16.18
N ASP A 30 1.34 4.94 17.15
CA ASP A 30 0.72 3.64 17.02
C ASP A 30 1.43 2.70 16.05
N VAL A 31 2.18 1.77 16.65
CA VAL A 31 2.26 0.42 16.10
C VAL A 31 0.81 -0.02 15.90
N LYS A 32 0.29 0.21 14.69
CA LYS A 32 -1.05 -0.17 14.26
C LYS A 32 -1.19 -1.61 14.70
N THR A 33 -2.05 -1.89 15.66
CA THR A 33 -2.44 -3.25 16.01
C THR A 33 -2.85 -3.88 14.69
N ALA A 34 -1.98 -4.74 14.13
CA ALA A 34 -2.24 -5.36 12.85
C ALA A 34 -3.56 -6.12 13.04
N GLY A 35 -4.59 -5.70 12.32
CA GLY A 35 -5.91 -6.31 12.39
C GLY A 35 -5.83 -7.70 11.80
N PHE A 36 -5.40 -8.67 12.60
CA PHE A 36 -5.33 -10.06 12.21
C PHE A 36 -6.74 -10.65 12.24
N ILE A 37 -7.13 -11.30 11.14
CA ILE A 37 -8.40 -11.99 11.01
C ILE A 37 -8.11 -13.48 10.94
N TYR A 38 -8.57 -14.21 11.95
CA TYR A 38 -8.32 -15.64 12.09
C TYR A 38 -9.38 -16.47 11.38
N PHE A 39 -8.96 -17.56 10.74
CA PHE A 39 -9.87 -18.53 10.16
C PHE A 39 -10.53 -19.37 11.28
N LYS A 40 -11.84 -19.60 11.20
CA LYS A 40 -12.58 -20.43 12.19
C LYS A 40 -12.12 -21.90 12.17
N HIS A 41 -11.64 -22.37 11.03
CA HIS A 41 -11.12 -23.72 10.81
C HIS A 41 -9.97 -23.67 9.79
N GLU A 42 -9.23 -24.76 9.62
CA GLU A 42 -8.19 -24.84 8.60
C GLU A 42 -8.85 -24.84 7.20
N ILE A 43 -8.59 -23.80 6.43
CA ILE A 43 -9.09 -23.63 5.06
C ILE A 43 -7.87 -23.66 4.13
N PRO A 44 -7.89 -24.44 3.03
CA PRO A 44 -6.82 -24.40 2.05
C PRO A 44 -6.59 -22.97 1.54
N LEU A 45 -5.34 -22.51 1.50
CA LEU A 45 -4.99 -21.13 1.13
C LEU A 45 -5.62 -20.70 -0.21
N LYS A 46 -5.64 -21.61 -1.19
CA LYS A 46 -6.30 -21.38 -2.48
C LYS A 46 -7.80 -21.07 -2.35
N LYS A 47 -8.50 -21.76 -1.45
CA LYS A 47 -9.93 -21.49 -1.17
C LYS A 47 -10.09 -20.14 -0.50
N VAL A 48 -9.22 -19.78 0.44
CA VAL A 48 -9.21 -18.44 1.06
C VAL A 48 -8.98 -17.35 0.01
N HIS A 49 -8.02 -17.53 -0.91
CA HIS A 49 -7.77 -16.58 -1.99
C HIS A 49 -9.01 -16.38 -2.88
N THR A 50 -9.70 -17.46 -3.23
CA THR A 50 -10.95 -17.39 -4.00
C THR A 50 -12.02 -16.62 -3.26
N LEU A 51 -12.30 -16.94 -2.00
CA LEU A 51 -13.33 -16.27 -1.20
C LEU A 51 -13.04 -14.78 -1.04
N ILE A 52 -11.78 -14.41 -0.78
CA ILE A 52 -11.39 -13.01 -0.64
C ILE A 52 -11.51 -12.25 -1.96
N ARG A 53 -11.13 -12.88 -3.08
CA ARG A 53 -11.30 -12.29 -4.41
C ARG A 53 -12.77 -12.02 -4.71
N GLU A 54 -13.62 -13.03 -4.52
CA GLU A 54 -15.05 -12.91 -4.73
C GLU A 54 -15.67 -11.83 -3.82
N ALA A 55 -15.31 -11.81 -2.54
CA ALA A 55 -15.74 -10.79 -1.60
C ALA A 55 -15.34 -9.38 -2.05
N GLY A 56 -14.08 -9.19 -2.42
CA GLY A 56 -13.56 -7.91 -2.88
C GLY A 56 -14.24 -7.45 -4.18
N GLU A 57 -14.32 -8.33 -5.18
CA GLU A 57 -14.90 -8.03 -6.49
C GLU A 57 -16.39 -7.69 -6.41
N LYS A 58 -17.18 -8.40 -5.58
CA LYS A 58 -18.57 -8.05 -5.26
C LYS A 58 -18.72 -6.63 -4.68
N ASN A 59 -17.66 -6.11 -4.05
CA ASN A 59 -17.63 -4.80 -3.38
C ASN A 59 -16.82 -3.74 -4.16
N GLY A 60 -16.56 -3.99 -5.45
CA GLY A 60 -15.91 -3.04 -6.36
C GLY A 60 -14.39 -2.96 -6.22
N TRP A 61 -13.77 -3.95 -5.56
CA TRP A 61 -12.31 -4.07 -5.53
C TRP A 61 -11.82 -4.95 -6.68
N ARG A 62 -10.73 -4.54 -7.30
CA ARG A 62 -9.91 -5.43 -8.14
C ARG A 62 -8.92 -6.15 -7.23
N ILE A 63 -9.05 -7.47 -7.11
CA ILE A 63 -8.13 -8.29 -6.30
C ILE A 63 -7.20 -9.08 -7.22
N THR A 64 -5.90 -8.84 -7.11
CA THR A 64 -4.88 -9.53 -7.91
C THR A 64 -3.94 -10.34 -7.03
N GLU A 65 -3.50 -11.48 -7.55
CA GLU A 65 -2.46 -12.26 -6.90
C GLU A 65 -1.10 -11.65 -7.18
N PHE A 66 -0.33 -11.38 -6.13
CA PHE A 66 1.04 -10.89 -6.24
C PHE A 66 2.06 -12.01 -6.00
N LYS A 67 1.80 -12.85 -5.01
CA LYS A 67 2.52 -14.11 -4.73
C LYS A 67 1.65 -15.04 -3.90
N GLU A 68 2.11 -16.27 -3.71
CA GLU A 68 1.36 -17.34 -3.04
C GLU A 68 0.70 -16.92 -1.72
N ASN A 69 1.37 -16.09 -0.90
CA ASN A 69 0.85 -15.65 0.39
C ASN A 69 0.42 -14.17 0.42
N MET A 70 0.11 -13.58 -0.73
CA MET A 70 -0.22 -12.16 -0.82
C MET A 70 -1.15 -11.82 -1.98
N LEU A 71 -2.22 -11.09 -1.67
CA LEU A 71 -3.09 -10.44 -2.65
C LEU A 71 -2.97 -8.92 -2.55
N ILE A 72 -3.18 -8.24 -3.67
CA ILE A 72 -3.28 -6.78 -3.75
C ILE A 72 -4.71 -6.44 -4.13
N GLY A 73 -5.36 -5.62 -3.31
CA GLY A 73 -6.69 -5.09 -3.58
C GLY A 73 -6.60 -3.62 -3.97
N GLU A 74 -7.22 -3.26 -5.08
CA GLU A 74 -7.29 -1.88 -5.57
C GLU A 74 -8.75 -1.48 -5.78
N LYS A 75 -9.11 -0.25 -5.41
CA LYS A 75 -10.45 0.30 -5.63
C LYS A 75 -10.36 1.79 -5.90
N GLU A 76 -11.10 2.24 -6.91
CA GLU A 76 -11.30 3.67 -7.13
C GLU A 76 -12.49 4.15 -6.29
N GLU A 77 -12.28 5.21 -5.51
CA GLU A 77 -13.31 5.81 -4.66
C GLU A 77 -13.12 7.32 -4.65
N ASN A 78 -14.15 8.07 -5.05
CA ASN A 78 -14.11 9.53 -5.15
C ASN A 78 -12.95 10.06 -6.03
N GLY A 79 -12.67 9.39 -7.16
CA GLY A 79 -11.60 9.74 -8.09
C GLY A 79 -10.19 9.51 -7.53
N LYS A 80 -10.07 8.77 -6.42
CA LYS A 80 -8.78 8.38 -5.83
C LYS A 80 -8.64 6.87 -5.83
N MET A 81 -7.45 6.40 -6.18
CA MET A 81 -7.10 4.99 -6.04
C MET A 81 -6.72 4.67 -4.59
N LYS A 82 -7.43 3.71 -4.00
CA LYS A 82 -7.07 3.03 -2.76
C LYS A 82 -6.42 1.70 -3.11
N ALA A 83 -5.36 1.35 -2.38
CA ALA A 83 -4.69 0.07 -2.51
C ALA A 83 -4.45 -0.53 -1.13
N VAL A 84 -4.63 -1.85 -1.02
CA VAL A 84 -4.35 -2.63 0.18
C VAL A 84 -3.57 -3.89 -0.18
N THR A 85 -2.74 -4.33 0.76
CA THR A 85 -2.07 -5.62 0.74
C THR A 85 -2.77 -6.54 1.71
N ILE A 86 -3.16 -7.72 1.24
CA ILE A 86 -3.72 -8.81 2.05
C ILE A 86 -2.63 -9.87 2.16
N THR A 87 -2.07 -10.05 3.37
CA THR A 87 -0.99 -11.02 3.60
C THR A 87 -1.52 -12.20 4.39
N PHE A 88 -1.13 -13.40 3.98
CA PHE A 88 -1.60 -14.66 4.55
C PHE A 88 -0.52 -15.33 5.40
N ALA A 89 -0.99 -15.89 6.52
CA ALA A 89 -0.26 -16.83 7.36
C ALA A 89 -1.13 -18.08 7.58
N LYS A 90 -0.58 -19.08 8.27
CA LYS A 90 -1.19 -20.42 8.40
C LYS A 90 -2.67 -20.39 8.79
N ASN A 91 -3.06 -19.55 9.75
CA ASN A 91 -4.40 -19.52 10.32
C ASN A 91 -5.02 -18.11 10.36
N TYR A 92 -4.39 -17.12 9.72
CA TYR A 92 -4.89 -15.75 9.71
C TYR A 92 -4.45 -15.01 8.44
N PHE A 93 -5.07 -13.87 8.22
CA PHE A 93 -4.59 -12.86 7.28
C PHE A 93 -4.66 -11.46 7.91
N ASN A 94 -3.96 -10.51 7.30
CA ASN A 94 -4.06 -9.09 7.66
C ASN A 94 -4.22 -8.23 6.41
N ILE A 95 -4.90 -7.09 6.56
CA ILE A 95 -5.09 -6.08 5.52
C ILE A 95 -4.31 -4.83 5.91
N SER A 96 -3.48 -4.30 5.00
CA SER A 96 -2.69 -3.09 5.21
C SER A 96 -2.64 -2.20 3.97
N PRO A 97 -2.97 -0.90 4.06
CA PRO A 97 -3.55 -0.23 5.23
C PRO A 97 -4.90 -0.82 5.61
N LYS A 98 -5.35 -0.60 6.86
CA LYS A 98 -6.65 -1.07 7.33
C LYS A 98 -7.76 -0.44 6.49
N ASP A 99 -8.67 -1.27 6.00
CA ASP A 99 -9.89 -0.87 5.30
C ASP A 99 -11.06 -1.66 5.90
N ALA A 100 -11.98 -0.98 6.58
CA ALA A 100 -13.05 -1.62 7.34
C ALA A 100 -14.09 -2.26 6.43
N ASP A 101 -14.40 -1.61 5.30
CA ASP A 101 -15.41 -2.07 4.36
C ASP A 101 -14.97 -3.36 3.67
N LEU A 102 -13.71 -3.42 3.22
CA LEU A 102 -13.16 -4.66 2.66
C LEU A 102 -13.04 -5.75 3.71
N GLN A 103 -12.63 -5.40 4.93
CA GLN A 103 -12.54 -6.35 6.03
C GLN A 103 -13.91 -6.98 6.35
N GLU A 104 -14.97 -6.19 6.44
CA GLU A 104 -16.34 -6.66 6.69
C GLU A 104 -16.84 -7.55 5.55
N ALA A 105 -16.65 -7.12 4.30
CA ALA A 105 -17.01 -7.89 3.11
C ALA A 105 -16.38 -9.29 3.11
N ILE A 106 -15.08 -9.37 3.40
CA ILE A 106 -14.35 -10.65 3.49
C ILE A 106 -14.86 -11.48 4.67
N GLN A 107 -15.07 -10.86 5.84
CA GLN A 107 -15.52 -11.58 7.03
C GLN A 107 -16.92 -12.20 6.85
N LYS A 108 -17.80 -11.56 6.08
CA LYS A 108 -19.09 -12.13 5.73
C LYS A 108 -18.96 -13.43 4.93
N GLU A 109 -18.17 -13.39 3.86
CA GLU A 109 -17.99 -14.54 2.95
C GLU A 109 -17.17 -15.70 3.59
N LEU A 110 -16.33 -15.41 4.59
CA LEU A 110 -15.60 -16.45 5.33
C LEU A 110 -16.41 -17.11 6.46
N GLN A 111 -17.57 -16.54 6.82
CA GLN A 111 -18.43 -17.04 7.90
C GLN A 111 -19.70 -17.74 7.41
N GLU A 112 -20.05 -17.58 6.15
CA GLU A 112 -21.07 -18.37 5.44
C GLU A 112 -20.56 -19.78 5.10
#